data_AF-A0A955F0F5-F1
#
_entry.id   AF-A0A955F0F5-F1
#
_cell.length_a   1.000
_cell.length_b   1.000
_cell.length_c   1.000
_cell.angle_alpha   90.00
_cell.angle_beta   90.00
_cell.angle_gamma   90.00
#
_symmetry.space_group_name_H-M   'P 1'
#
loop_
_entity.id
_entity.type
_entity.pdbx_description
1 polymer ?
#
loop_
_entity_poly.entity_id
_entity_poly.type
_entity_poly.pdbx_seq_one_letter_code
_entity_poly.pdbx_strand_id
1 'polypeptide(L)'
;MNTRICWSSILILVSTLALEAQELPGPRGPREAVPESVEALIERALVSNPEVQLAQARLRQAEAELSQARLAVARDVVLLYSEREQRQVELRHARHSIDRMKILADKGNVSDAELHAAIADLARVETAVHGVESQLRYALGMGESASTASTMPREEAKSVKQGQAQIYLTKRISIPEAEFSIIDVLESATKAIDGLNLIIDPTAREILVHSQRKYPLAFAQPLALQALLSLLHDLDPRIAFVVADYGILMTTAEKARRSNWVTVPDFEVRRDAR
;
A
#
# COMPACT_ATOMS: atom_id res chain seq x y z
N MET A 1 30.88 7.37 -25.68
CA MET A 1 30.42 6.81 -26.98
C MET A 1 29.14 6.05 -26.71
N ASN A 2 27.99 6.67 -27.01
CA ASN A 2 26.65 6.14 -26.72
C ASN A 2 26.07 5.48 -27.99
N THR A 3 25.92 4.15 -27.96
CA THR A 3 25.25 3.38 -29.00
C THR A 3 23.75 3.34 -28.74
N ARG A 4 23.01 4.23 -29.41
CA ARG A 4 21.54 4.16 -29.52
C ARG A 4 21.19 3.08 -30.53
N ILE A 5 20.68 1.94 -30.05
CA ILE A 5 20.18 0.86 -30.90
C ILE A 5 18.69 1.13 -31.15
N CYS A 6 18.38 1.59 -32.37
CA CYS A 6 17.04 1.69 -32.93
C CYS A 6 16.41 0.30 -33.07
N TRP A 7 15.40 -0.01 -32.26
CA TRP A 7 14.45 -1.11 -32.53
C TRP A 7 13.17 -0.52 -33.13
N SER A 8 13.32 -0.07 -34.38
CA SER A 8 12.20 0.22 -35.27
C SER A 8 11.96 -1.01 -36.15
N SER A 9 10.69 -1.38 -36.30
CA SER A 9 10.16 -2.06 -37.48
C SER A 9 10.33 -3.58 -37.57
N ILE A 10 9.50 -4.33 -36.83
CA ILE A 10 8.99 -5.62 -37.33
C ILE A 10 7.47 -5.61 -37.14
N LEU A 11 6.82 -5.05 -38.16
CA LEU A 11 5.38 -5.01 -38.38
C LEU A 11 5.06 -6.28 -39.18
N ILE A 12 4.77 -7.38 -38.48
CA ILE A 12 4.34 -8.63 -39.11
C ILE A 12 2.82 -8.55 -39.32
N LEU A 13 2.47 -8.19 -40.56
CA LEU A 13 1.24 -8.58 -41.23
C LEU A 13 1.12 -10.12 -41.20
N VAL A 14 0.16 -10.67 -40.46
CA VAL A 14 -0.34 -12.04 -40.67
C VAL A 14 -1.87 -12.04 -40.54
N SER A 15 -2.51 -12.07 -41.71
CA SER A 15 -3.67 -12.90 -42.06
C SER A 15 -5.00 -12.68 -41.32
N THR A 16 -5.77 -11.68 -41.73
CA THR A 16 -6.95 -11.85 -42.62
C THR A 16 -6.91 -13.09 -43.53
N LEU A 17 -7.60 -14.18 -43.14
CA LEU A 17 -8.24 -15.21 -44.00
C LEU A 17 -8.67 -16.41 -43.13
N ALA A 18 -9.89 -16.39 -42.59
CA ALA A 18 -10.65 -17.58 -42.18
C ALA A 18 -12.08 -17.17 -41.78
N LEU A 19 -12.79 -16.55 -42.72
CA LEU A 19 -14.24 -16.49 -42.72
C LEU A 19 -14.68 -17.46 -43.83
N GLU A 20 -15.73 -18.24 -43.59
CA GLU A 20 -16.34 -19.24 -44.50
C GLU A 20 -15.73 -20.66 -44.54
N ALA A 21 -16.07 -21.43 -43.51
CA ALA A 21 -16.51 -22.81 -43.68
C ALA A 21 -17.71 -23.04 -42.74
N GLN A 22 -18.91 -22.61 -43.16
CA GLN A 22 -20.16 -23.11 -42.59
C GLN A 22 -20.27 -24.58 -43.05
N GLU A 23 -19.86 -25.49 -42.18
CA GLU A 23 -20.03 -26.92 -42.40
C GLU A 23 -21.51 -27.25 -42.56
N LEU A 24 -21.83 -27.88 -43.70
CA LEU A 24 -23.10 -28.55 -43.96
C LEU A 24 -23.41 -29.52 -42.80
N PRO A 25 -24.70 -29.66 -42.39
CA PRO A 25 -25.08 -30.55 -41.31
C PRO A 25 -24.74 -32.00 -41.69
N GLY A 26 -23.64 -32.51 -41.11
CA GLY A 26 -23.22 -33.88 -41.25
C GLY A 26 -24.31 -34.88 -40.80
N PRO A 27 -24.25 -36.13 -41.27
CA PRO A 27 -25.23 -37.17 -40.95
C PRO A 27 -25.38 -37.27 -39.42
N ARG A 28 -26.62 -37.07 -38.95
CA ARG A 28 -26.97 -37.14 -37.53
C ARG A 28 -26.45 -38.48 -36.99
N GLY A 29 -25.48 -38.41 -36.09
CA GLY A 29 -24.92 -39.58 -35.43
C GLY A 29 -26.01 -40.43 -34.79
N PRO A 30 -25.73 -41.72 -34.52
CA PRO A 30 -26.67 -42.64 -33.91
C PRO A 30 -27.36 -41.98 -32.70
N ARG A 31 -28.70 -41.94 -32.70
CA ARG A 31 -29.45 -41.44 -31.55
C ARG A 31 -29.11 -42.33 -30.36
N GLU A 32 -28.39 -41.75 -29.40
CA GLU A 32 -28.00 -42.43 -28.17
C GLU A 32 -29.28 -42.85 -27.43
N ALA A 33 -29.42 -44.15 -27.15
CA ALA A 33 -30.60 -44.68 -26.50
C ALA A 33 -30.77 -44.08 -25.10
N VAL A 34 -32.00 -43.74 -24.72
CA VAL A 34 -32.30 -43.24 -23.38
C VAL A 34 -32.03 -44.37 -22.38
N PRO A 35 -31.19 -44.16 -21.35
CA PRO A 35 -30.94 -45.20 -20.36
C PRO A 35 -32.23 -45.59 -19.63
N GLU A 36 -32.39 -46.87 -19.34
CA GLU A 36 -33.62 -47.44 -18.76
C GLU A 36 -33.72 -47.26 -17.23
N SER A 37 -32.59 -47.03 -16.54
CA SER A 37 -32.57 -46.83 -15.08
C SER A 37 -32.56 -45.34 -14.70
N VAL A 38 -33.22 -45.04 -13.58
CA VAL A 38 -33.31 -43.69 -13.03
C VAL A 38 -31.93 -43.18 -12.61
N GLU A 39 -31.10 -44.07 -12.06
CA GLU A 39 -29.73 -43.77 -11.65
C GLU A 39 -28.89 -43.32 -12.87
N ALA A 40 -29.00 -44.03 -14.00
CA ALA A 40 -28.28 -43.66 -15.22
C ALA A 40 -28.79 -42.34 -15.83
N LEU A 41 -30.08 -42.01 -15.67
CA LEU A 41 -30.61 -40.70 -16.04
C LEU A 41 -30.07 -39.58 -15.15
N ILE A 42 -29.93 -39.82 -13.84
CA ILE A 42 -29.34 -38.84 -12.90
C ILE A 42 -27.86 -38.62 -13.21
N GLU A 43 -27.08 -39.68 -13.42
CA GLU A 43 -25.66 -39.57 -13.80
C GLU A 43 -25.51 -38.76 -15.09
N ARG A 44 -26.32 -39.07 -16.11
CA ARG A 44 -26.31 -38.35 -17.38
C ARG A 44 -26.72 -36.89 -17.21
N ALA A 45 -27.71 -36.60 -16.37
CA ALA A 45 -28.12 -35.25 -16.05
C ALA A 45 -26.99 -34.48 -15.35
N LEU A 46 -26.28 -35.08 -14.38
CA LEU A 46 -25.16 -34.43 -13.70
C LEU A 46 -23.99 -34.11 -14.64
N VAL A 47 -23.70 -34.98 -15.61
CA VAL A 47 -22.64 -34.76 -16.59
C VAL A 47 -23.02 -33.69 -17.62
N SER A 48 -24.28 -33.68 -18.07
CA SER A 48 -24.75 -32.79 -19.13
C SER A 48 -25.38 -31.47 -18.66
N ASN A 49 -25.66 -31.32 -17.36
CA ASN A 49 -26.23 -30.10 -16.81
C ASN A 49 -25.22 -28.93 -16.91
N PRO A 50 -25.57 -27.81 -17.57
CA PRO A 50 -24.67 -26.67 -17.75
C PRO A 50 -24.24 -26.02 -16.44
N GLU A 51 -25.07 -26.06 -15.39
CA GLU A 51 -24.73 -25.49 -14.08
C GLU A 51 -23.61 -26.30 -13.40
N VAL A 52 -23.66 -27.63 -13.52
CA VAL A 52 -22.61 -28.52 -12.99
C VAL A 52 -21.29 -28.30 -13.74
N GLN A 53 -21.34 -28.17 -15.06
CA GLN A 53 -20.15 -27.87 -15.87
C GLN A 53 -19.55 -26.50 -15.54
N LEU A 54 -20.40 -25.48 -15.33
CA LEU A 54 -19.96 -24.16 -14.90
C LEU A 54 -19.28 -24.21 -13.53
N ALA A 55 -19.86 -24.95 -12.57
CA ALA A 55 -19.27 -25.14 -11.26
C ALA A 55 -17.91 -25.87 -11.33
N GLN A 56 -17.79 -26.92 -12.15
CA GLN A 56 -16.53 -27.62 -12.39
C GLN A 56 -15.47 -26.71 -13.04
N ALA A 57 -15.86 -25.86 -14.00
CA ALA A 57 -14.96 -24.90 -14.61
C ALA A 57 -14.43 -23.89 -13.59
N ARG A 58 -15.29 -23.38 -12.70
CA ARG A 58 -14.89 -22.49 -11.59
C ARG A 58 -13.95 -23.17 -10.61
N LEU A 59 -14.19 -24.45 -10.31
CA LEU A 59 -13.30 -25.24 -9.46
C LEU A 59 -11.91 -25.35 -10.08
N ARG A 60 -11.81 -25.72 -11.37
CA ARG A 60 -10.53 -25.79 -12.09
C ARG A 60 -9.83 -24.44 -12.15
N GLN A 61 -10.58 -23.35 -12.32
CA GLN A 61 -10.02 -22.00 -12.28
C GLN A 61 -9.42 -21.69 -10.91
N ALA A 62 -10.16 -21.95 -9.82
CA ALA A 62 -9.68 -21.74 -8.46
C ALA A 62 -8.43 -22.60 -8.14
N GLU A 63 -8.37 -23.84 -8.65
CA GLU A 63 -7.18 -24.70 -8.53
C GLU A 63 -5.96 -24.14 -9.29
N ALA A 64 -6.17 -23.57 -10.47
CA ALA A 64 -5.12 -22.91 -11.23
C ALA A 64 -4.60 -21.66 -10.50
N GLU A 65 -5.50 -20.84 -9.93
CA GLU A 65 -5.16 -19.66 -9.13
C GLU A 65 -4.37 -20.05 -7.87
N LEU A 66 -4.79 -21.11 -7.16
CA LEU A 66 -4.05 -21.64 -6.01
C LEU A 66 -2.65 -22.10 -6.40
N SER A 67 -2.52 -22.78 -7.55
CA SER A 67 -1.24 -23.25 -8.06
C SER A 67 -0.31 -22.08 -8.42
N GLN A 68 -0.84 -21.02 -9.03
CA GLN A 68 -0.09 -19.79 -9.30
C GLN A 68 0.37 -19.11 -7.99
N ALA A 69 -0.50 -19.01 -7.00
CA ALA A 69 -0.16 -18.44 -5.70
C ALA A 69 0.96 -19.24 -5.01
N ARG A 70 0.92 -20.57 -5.06
CA ARG A 70 1.99 -21.43 -4.53
C ARG A 70 3.33 -21.20 -5.22
N LEU A 71 3.34 -21.08 -6.55
CA LEU A 71 4.57 -20.81 -7.30
C LEU A 71 5.15 -19.43 -6.97
N ALA A 72 4.29 -18.42 -6.80
CA ALA A 72 4.72 -17.07 -6.40
C ALA A 72 5.39 -17.11 -5.01
N VAL A 73 4.74 -17.72 -4.01
CA VAL A 73 5.31 -17.86 -2.66
C VAL A 73 6.63 -18.64 -2.69
N ALA A 74 6.69 -19.74 -3.43
CA ALA A 74 7.93 -20.53 -3.55
C ALA A 74 9.08 -19.71 -4.15
N ARG A 75 8.81 -18.94 -5.22
CA ARG A 75 9.80 -18.05 -5.82
C ARG A 75 10.28 -17.00 -4.82
N ASP A 76 9.36 -16.35 -4.11
CA ASP A 76 9.69 -15.27 -3.19
C ASP A 76 10.53 -15.79 -2.00
N VAL A 77 10.23 -16.99 -1.48
CA VAL A 77 11.04 -17.66 -0.45
C VAL A 77 12.45 -17.97 -0.95
N VAL A 78 12.60 -18.48 -2.17
CA VAL A 78 13.93 -18.76 -2.76
C VAL A 78 14.75 -17.48 -2.89
N LEU A 79 14.13 -16.39 -3.37
CA LEU A 79 14.79 -15.09 -3.50
C LEU A 79 15.26 -14.56 -2.14
N LEU A 80 14.36 -14.50 -1.14
CA LEU A 80 14.68 -14.03 0.21
C LEU A 80 15.75 -14.88 0.89
N TYR A 81 15.73 -16.20 0.68
CA TYR A 81 16.76 -17.10 1.19
C TYR A 81 18.13 -16.79 0.58
N SER A 82 18.20 -16.62 -0.75
CA SER A 82 19.46 -16.28 -1.42
C SER A 82 20.00 -14.91 -1.00
N GLU A 83 19.14 -13.92 -0.81
CA GLU A 83 19.53 -12.60 -0.31
C GLU A 83 20.07 -12.69 1.12
N ARG A 84 19.40 -13.46 2.00
CA ARG A 84 19.88 -13.69 3.37
C ARG A 84 21.30 -14.25 3.38
N GLU A 85 21.58 -15.27 2.56
CA GLU A 85 22.93 -15.85 2.48
C GLU A 85 23.98 -14.82 2.00
N GLN A 86 23.64 -13.97 1.02
CA GLN A 86 24.52 -12.89 0.57
C GLN A 86 24.81 -11.90 1.71
N ARG A 87 23.79 -11.41 2.42
CA ARG A 87 23.97 -10.48 3.54
C ARG A 87 24.75 -11.11 4.70
N GLN A 88 24.60 -12.41 4.94
CA GLN A 88 25.39 -13.11 5.94
C GLN A 88 26.88 -13.16 5.58
N VAL A 89 27.22 -13.29 4.29
CA VAL A 89 28.61 -13.20 3.82
C VAL A 89 29.17 -11.81 4.09
N GLU A 90 28.42 -10.76 3.74
CA GLU A 90 28.79 -9.36 4.03
C GLU A 90 29.01 -9.13 5.53
N LEU A 91 28.11 -9.66 6.37
CA LEU A 91 28.23 -9.56 7.82
C LEU A 91 29.52 -10.21 8.34
N ARG A 92 29.88 -11.39 7.83
CA ARG A 92 31.15 -12.04 8.19
C ARG A 92 32.36 -11.18 7.79
N HIS A 93 32.32 -10.57 6.60
CA HIS A 93 33.38 -9.67 6.15
C HIS A 93 33.50 -8.42 7.03
N ALA A 94 32.38 -7.77 7.37
CA ALA A 94 32.36 -6.60 8.23
C ALA A 94 32.93 -6.91 9.63
N ARG A 95 32.56 -8.07 10.20
CA ARG A 95 33.11 -8.57 11.49
C ARG A 95 34.62 -8.74 11.43
N HIS A 96 35.11 -9.48 10.43
CA HIS A 96 36.56 -9.65 10.25
C HIS A 96 37.29 -8.33 10.00
N SER A 97 36.65 -7.37 9.34
CA SER A 97 37.22 -6.04 9.13
C SER A 97 37.44 -5.31 10.45
N ILE A 98 36.43 -5.28 11.32
CA ILE A 98 36.53 -4.68 12.66
C ILE A 98 37.60 -5.37 13.51
N ASP A 99 37.64 -6.70 13.52
CA ASP A 99 38.64 -7.44 14.30
C ASP A 99 40.07 -7.06 13.89
N ARG A 100 40.32 -6.91 12.58
CA ARG A 100 41.62 -6.42 12.08
C ARG A 100 41.87 -4.97 12.47
N MET A 101 40.88 -4.09 12.35
CA MET A 101 41.03 -2.67 12.71
C MET A 101 41.31 -2.49 14.19
N LYS A 102 40.71 -3.29 15.08
CA LYS A 102 41.01 -3.28 16.51
C LYS A 102 42.48 -3.62 16.76
N ILE A 103 42.99 -4.70 16.16
CA ILE A 103 44.40 -5.09 16.28
C ILE A 103 45.35 -3.99 15.77
N LEU A 104 44.96 -3.24 14.74
CA LEU A 104 45.76 -2.14 14.21
C LEU A 104 45.66 -0.86 15.07
N ALA A 105 44.48 -0.57 15.61
CA ALA A 105 44.25 0.53 16.54
C ALA A 105 45.07 0.34 17.83
N ASP A 106 45.12 -0.88 18.38
CA ASP A 106 45.95 -1.23 19.53
C ASP A 106 47.45 -0.98 19.28
N LYS A 107 47.87 -1.06 18.01
CA LYS A 107 49.24 -0.76 17.57
C LYS A 107 49.46 0.72 17.22
N GLY A 108 48.44 1.57 17.33
CA GLY A 108 48.48 2.98 16.95
C GLY A 108 48.55 3.24 15.44
N ASN A 109 48.21 2.25 14.61
CA ASN A 109 48.31 2.33 13.14
C ASN A 109 47.01 2.79 12.46
N VAL A 110 45.91 2.91 13.19
CA VAL A 110 44.58 3.29 12.68
C VAL A 110 44.02 4.36 13.60
N SER A 111 43.37 5.37 13.02
CA SER A 111 42.72 6.44 13.79
C SER A 111 41.41 5.96 14.43
N ASP A 112 41.02 6.55 15.56
CA ASP A 112 39.74 6.24 16.20
C ASP A 112 38.55 6.47 15.26
N ALA A 113 38.65 7.47 14.38
CA ALA A 113 37.61 7.77 13.39
C ALA A 113 37.39 6.61 12.40
N GLU A 114 38.46 5.96 11.94
CA GLU A 114 38.37 4.80 11.03
C GLU A 114 37.78 3.57 11.74
N LEU A 115 38.16 3.34 13.00
CA LEU A 115 37.58 2.27 13.81
C LEU A 115 36.07 2.49 14.03
N HIS A 116 35.66 3.72 14.36
CA HIS A 116 34.25 4.08 14.49
C HIS A 116 33.47 3.93 13.18
N ALA A 117 34.07 4.29 12.04
CA ALA A 117 33.45 4.11 10.73
C ALA A 117 33.18 2.62 10.43
N ALA A 118 34.12 1.73 10.77
CA ALA A 118 33.92 0.29 10.60
C ALA A 118 32.83 -0.28 11.53
N ILE A 119 32.74 0.20 12.77
CA ILE A 119 31.66 -0.18 13.70
C ILE A 119 30.29 0.25 13.14
N ALA A 120 30.20 1.47 12.61
CA ALA A 120 28.98 1.96 11.97
C ALA A 120 28.59 1.11 10.75
N ASP A 121 29.57 0.67 9.96
CA ASP A 121 29.33 -0.23 8.82
C ASP A 121 28.80 -1.61 9.26
N LEU A 122 29.38 -2.21 10.30
CA LEU A 122 28.86 -3.46 10.86
C LEU A 122 27.41 -3.30 11.34
N ALA A 123 27.11 -2.24 12.07
CA ALA A 123 25.75 -1.98 12.54
C ALA A 123 24.77 -1.87 11.36
N ARG A 124 25.17 -1.18 10.28
CA ARG A 124 24.38 -1.09 9.04
C ARG A 124 24.13 -2.47 8.42
N VAL A 125 25.17 -3.31 8.28
CA VAL A 125 25.01 -4.66 7.70
C VAL A 125 24.14 -5.56 8.57
N GLU A 126 24.28 -5.49 9.90
CA GLU A 126 23.43 -6.25 10.84
C GLU A 126 21.95 -5.87 10.69
N THR A 127 21.63 -4.58 10.61
CA THR A 127 20.25 -4.13 10.38
C THR A 127 19.69 -4.65 9.05
N ALA A 128 20.53 -4.74 8.01
CA ALA A 128 20.11 -5.29 6.72
C ALA A 128 19.82 -6.80 6.80
N VAL A 129 20.65 -7.59 7.50
CA VAL A 129 20.40 -9.02 7.75
C VAL A 129 19.07 -9.20 8.47
N HIS A 130 18.85 -8.45 9.57
CA HIS A 130 17.59 -8.51 10.31
C HIS A 130 16.37 -8.15 9.45
N GLY A 131 16.50 -7.15 8.57
CA GLY A 131 15.44 -6.79 7.63
C GLY A 131 15.03 -7.94 6.72
N VAL A 132 15.99 -8.65 6.11
CA VAL A 132 15.72 -9.81 5.24
C VAL A 132 15.17 -10.99 6.04
N GLU A 133 15.69 -11.24 7.25
CA GLU A 133 15.19 -12.32 8.12
C GLU A 133 13.73 -12.09 8.56
N SER A 134 13.34 -10.85 8.86
CA SER A 134 11.94 -10.50 9.14
C SER A 134 11.03 -10.75 7.95
N GLN A 135 11.47 -10.40 6.73
CA GLN A 135 10.72 -10.66 5.50
C GLN A 135 10.56 -12.17 5.24
N LEU A 136 11.62 -12.95 5.44
CA LEU A 136 11.58 -14.41 5.30
C LEU A 136 10.62 -15.03 6.32
N ARG A 137 10.65 -14.60 7.58
CA ARG A 137 9.70 -15.06 8.60
C ARG A 137 8.24 -14.76 8.23
N TYR A 138 7.99 -13.59 7.64
CA TYR A 138 6.67 -13.22 7.14
C TYR A 138 6.23 -14.13 5.98
N ALA A 139 7.10 -14.36 4.99
CA ALA A 139 6.82 -15.25 3.86
C ALA A 139 6.53 -16.69 4.29
N LEU A 140 7.15 -17.15 5.39
CA LEU A 140 6.90 -18.45 6.00
C LEU A 140 5.67 -18.51 6.92
N GLY A 141 4.97 -17.39 7.12
CA GLY A 141 3.82 -17.31 8.03
C GLY A 141 4.18 -17.43 9.52
N MET A 142 5.46 -17.26 9.87
CA MET A 142 5.98 -17.37 11.25
C MET A 142 6.13 -16.01 11.96
N GLY A 143 5.89 -14.92 11.23
CA GLY A 143 5.79 -13.60 11.82
C GLY A 143 4.38 -13.40 12.35
N GLU A 144 4.24 -13.14 13.65
CA GLU A 144 3.09 -12.38 14.13
C GLU A 144 3.09 -11.12 13.28
N SER A 145 2.10 -10.97 12.41
CA SER A 145 1.95 -9.75 11.65
C SER A 145 1.86 -8.68 12.72
N ALA A 146 2.94 -7.92 12.92
CA ALA A 146 2.84 -6.61 13.51
C ALA A 146 1.88 -5.89 12.56
N SER A 147 0.61 -5.97 12.92
CA SER A 147 -0.53 -5.62 12.12
C SER A 147 -0.55 -4.11 12.05
N THR A 148 0.32 -3.57 11.22
CA THR A 148 0.17 -2.30 10.54
C THR A 148 0.38 -2.62 9.07
N ALA A 149 -0.67 -2.41 8.29
CA ALA A 149 -0.68 -2.54 6.85
C ALA A 149 0.60 -2.03 6.15
N SER A 150 0.91 -2.65 4.99
CA SER A 150 1.96 -2.33 4.00
C SER A 150 3.35 -2.92 4.31
N THR A 151 3.99 -3.68 3.43
CA THR A 151 4.57 -3.12 2.19
C THR A 151 4.96 -4.22 1.21
N MET A 152 4.23 -4.30 0.09
CA MET A 152 4.76 -4.81 -1.18
C MET A 152 5.89 -3.91 -1.67
N PRO A 153 6.87 -4.42 -2.44
CA PRO A 153 7.88 -3.58 -3.08
C PRO A 153 7.18 -2.69 -4.12
N ARG A 154 6.91 -1.44 -3.71
CA ARG A 154 6.46 -0.37 -4.59
C ARG A 154 7.62 0.60 -4.73
N GLU A 155 8.51 0.27 -5.65
CA GLU A 155 9.50 1.18 -6.20
C GLU A 155 8.83 2.51 -6.62
N GLU A 156 9.42 3.60 -6.12
CA GLU A 156 9.50 4.94 -6.73
C GLU A 156 8.24 5.82 -6.91
N ALA A 157 7.04 5.40 -6.49
CA ALA A 157 5.86 6.29 -6.58
C ALA A 157 5.46 7.03 -5.28
N LYS A 158 6.17 6.80 -4.14
CA LYS A 158 5.71 7.22 -2.80
C LYS A 158 6.32 8.51 -2.23
N SER A 159 7.39 9.09 -2.79
CA SER A 159 7.94 10.35 -2.25
C SER A 159 7.23 11.62 -2.78
N VAL A 160 6.40 11.50 -3.81
CA VAL A 160 5.76 12.67 -4.46
C VAL A 160 4.44 13.09 -3.78
N LYS A 161 3.76 12.20 -3.06
CA LYS A 161 2.38 12.47 -2.57
C LYS A 161 2.26 12.95 -1.13
N GLN A 162 3.16 12.55 -0.22
CA GLN A 162 3.21 13.16 1.13
C GLN A 162 3.59 14.65 1.06
N GLY A 163 4.41 15.04 0.08
CA GLY A 163 4.69 16.44 -0.20
C GLY A 163 3.44 17.24 -0.60
N GLN A 164 2.50 16.64 -1.34
CA GLN A 164 1.27 17.32 -1.77
C GLN A 164 0.35 17.66 -0.58
N ALA A 165 0.19 16.74 0.36
CA ALA A 165 -0.59 17.00 1.57
C ALA A 165 0.02 18.14 2.41
N GLN A 166 1.35 18.17 2.52
CA GLN A 166 2.08 19.25 3.19
C GLN A 166 1.88 20.61 2.51
N ILE A 167 1.83 20.63 1.16
CA ILE A 167 1.60 21.84 0.38
C ILE A 167 0.22 22.43 0.73
N TYR A 168 -0.83 21.61 0.84
CA TYR A 168 -2.17 22.09 1.18
C TYR A 168 -2.24 22.69 2.59
N LEU A 169 -1.56 22.10 3.58
CA LEU A 169 -1.54 22.58 4.96
C LEU A 169 -1.00 24.01 5.11
N THR A 170 -0.11 24.43 4.21
CA THR A 170 0.48 25.78 4.22
C THR A 170 -0.34 26.82 3.46
N LYS A 171 -1.34 26.42 2.67
CA LYS A 171 -2.21 27.37 1.95
C LYS A 171 -3.04 28.17 2.95
N ARG A 172 -3.14 29.48 2.72
CA ARG A 172 -3.93 30.40 3.55
C ARG A 172 -5.34 30.53 3.03
N ILE A 173 -6.32 30.47 3.92
CA ILE A 173 -7.75 30.53 3.63
C ILE A 173 -8.32 31.77 4.32
N SER A 174 -9.14 32.53 3.58
CA SER A 174 -9.97 33.59 4.15
C SER A 174 -11.38 33.03 4.33
N ILE A 175 -11.88 33.06 5.56
CA ILE A 175 -13.24 32.67 5.89
C ILE A 175 -13.98 33.96 6.20
N PRO A 176 -15.08 34.28 5.47
CA PRO A 176 -15.85 35.48 5.74
C PRO A 176 -16.43 35.44 7.17
N GLU A 177 -16.59 36.58 7.83
CA GLU A 177 -17.13 36.63 9.21
C GLU A 177 -18.60 36.19 9.24
N ALA A 178 -18.89 35.05 9.86
CA ALA A 178 -20.25 34.60 10.17
C ALA A 178 -20.25 33.51 11.26
N GLU A 179 -21.43 33.17 11.74
CA GLU A 179 -21.64 32.00 12.57
C GLU A 179 -21.67 30.74 11.69
N PHE A 180 -20.64 29.89 11.78
CA PHE A 180 -20.56 28.66 10.99
C PHE A 180 -20.63 27.42 11.87
N SER A 181 -21.15 26.33 11.29
CA SER A 181 -20.85 24.99 11.79
C SER A 181 -19.47 24.54 11.30
N ILE A 182 -18.85 23.59 12.01
CA ILE A 182 -17.56 22.99 11.60
C ILE A 182 -17.63 22.43 10.18
N ILE A 183 -18.78 21.87 9.78
CA ILE A 183 -18.99 21.32 8.44
C ILE A 183 -18.97 22.44 7.40
N ASP A 184 -19.66 23.56 7.64
CA ASP A 184 -19.70 24.70 6.71
C ASP A 184 -18.30 25.30 6.50
N VAL A 185 -17.51 25.41 7.57
CA VAL A 185 -16.12 25.87 7.51
C VAL A 185 -15.28 24.94 6.62
N LEU A 186 -15.42 23.64 6.81
CA LEU A 186 -14.70 22.63 6.03
C LEU A 186 -15.12 22.61 4.55
N GLU A 187 -16.41 22.75 4.26
CA GLU A 187 -16.92 22.89 2.89
C GLU A 187 -16.45 24.18 2.22
N SER A 188 -16.37 25.28 2.97
CA SER A 188 -15.79 26.52 2.46
C SER A 188 -14.29 26.35 2.18
N ALA A 189 -13.55 25.64 3.05
CA ALA A 189 -12.13 25.37 2.87
C ALA A 189 -11.84 24.49 1.64
N THR A 190 -12.66 23.46 1.38
CA THR A 190 -12.53 22.62 0.18
C THR A 190 -12.84 23.36 -1.11
N LYS A 191 -13.80 24.30 -1.08
CA LYS A 191 -14.08 25.19 -2.22
C LYS A 191 -12.98 26.23 -2.45
N ALA A 192 -12.33 26.70 -1.38
CA ALA A 192 -11.27 27.70 -1.48
C ALA A 192 -9.92 27.11 -1.94
N ILE A 193 -9.70 25.80 -1.76
CA ILE A 193 -8.45 25.13 -2.13
C ILE A 193 -8.71 24.10 -3.23
N ASP A 194 -8.39 24.47 -4.47
CA ASP A 194 -8.41 23.53 -5.59
C ASP A 194 -7.56 22.30 -5.31
N GLY A 195 -8.16 21.13 -5.50
CA GLY A 195 -7.54 19.82 -5.30
C GLY A 195 -7.54 19.30 -3.85
N LEU A 196 -8.10 20.03 -2.89
CA LEU A 196 -8.24 19.54 -1.52
C LEU A 196 -9.35 18.48 -1.45
N ASN A 197 -8.95 17.21 -1.33
CA ASN A 197 -9.87 16.13 -1.05
C ASN A 197 -10.04 15.98 0.48
N LEU A 198 -11.21 16.38 0.99
CA LEU A 198 -11.58 16.18 2.38
C LEU A 198 -12.57 15.02 2.48
N ILE A 199 -12.19 13.98 3.19
CA ILE A 199 -13.05 12.82 3.46
C ILE A 199 -13.54 12.93 4.90
N ILE A 200 -14.84 12.84 5.09
CA ILE A 200 -15.47 12.89 6.41
C ILE A 200 -15.97 11.49 6.76
N ASP A 201 -15.42 10.93 7.85
CA ASP A 201 -15.90 9.68 8.40
C ASP A 201 -17.37 9.82 8.86
N PRO A 202 -18.26 8.88 8.52
CA PRO A 202 -19.66 8.93 8.95
C PRO A 202 -19.83 9.12 10.47
N THR A 203 -18.98 8.48 11.28
CA THR A 203 -19.03 8.59 12.74
C THR A 203 -18.66 9.98 13.25
N ALA A 204 -17.67 10.62 12.61
CA ALA A 204 -17.31 12.01 12.91
C ALA A 204 -18.43 12.97 12.50
N ARG A 205 -19.07 12.70 11.35
CA ARG A 205 -20.23 13.49 10.89
C ARG A 205 -21.38 13.44 11.88
N GLU A 206 -21.70 12.26 12.39
CA GLU A 206 -22.75 12.10 13.40
C GLU A 206 -22.46 12.93 14.65
N ILE A 207 -21.23 12.89 15.17
CA ILE A 207 -20.83 13.70 16.35
C ILE A 207 -21.07 15.20 16.12
N LEU A 208 -20.75 15.69 14.92
CA LEU A 208 -20.92 17.11 14.56
C LEU A 208 -22.40 17.50 14.36
N VAL A 209 -23.21 16.63 13.76
CA VAL A 209 -24.65 16.90 13.57
C VAL A 209 -25.37 17.00 14.90
N HIS A 210 -25.01 16.16 15.88
CA HIS A 210 -25.62 16.18 17.20
C HIS A 210 -25.20 17.39 18.06
N SER A 211 -24.07 18.03 17.76
CA SER A 211 -23.61 19.16 18.56
C SER A 211 -24.44 20.42 18.32
N GLN A 212 -24.92 20.65 17.08
CA GLN A 212 -25.63 21.87 16.63
C GLN A 212 -24.98 23.20 17.08
N ARG A 213 -23.71 23.18 17.51
CA ARG A 213 -23.02 24.36 18.02
C ARG A 213 -22.56 25.20 16.84
N LYS A 214 -22.99 26.45 16.83
CA LYS A 214 -22.43 27.48 15.96
C LYS A 214 -21.32 28.19 16.70
N TYR A 215 -20.23 28.45 16.01
CA TYR A 215 -19.08 29.14 16.58
C TYR A 215 -18.92 30.49 15.88
N PRO A 216 -18.85 31.60 16.63
CA PRO A 216 -18.51 32.89 16.06
C PRO A 216 -17.02 32.87 15.72
N LEU A 217 -16.69 32.59 14.46
CA LEU A 217 -15.32 32.59 13.96
C LEU A 217 -15.11 33.84 13.11
N ALA A 218 -14.32 34.77 13.63
CA ALA A 218 -13.88 35.95 12.90
C ALA A 218 -12.35 35.93 12.83
N PHE A 219 -11.81 35.93 11.62
CA PHE A 219 -10.37 35.96 11.38
C PHE A 219 -10.00 37.28 10.72
N ALA A 220 -9.23 38.11 11.42
CA ALA A 220 -8.75 39.38 10.88
C ALA A 220 -7.77 39.19 9.69
N GLN A 221 -7.17 38.01 9.57
CA GLN A 221 -6.19 37.69 8.52
C GLN A 221 -6.40 36.27 7.98
N PRO A 222 -6.02 36.00 6.72
CA PRO A 222 -6.05 34.65 6.17
C PRO A 222 -5.20 33.67 6.98
N LEU A 223 -5.79 32.56 7.42
CA LEU A 223 -5.16 31.57 8.28
C LEU A 223 -4.66 30.38 7.46
N ALA A 224 -3.51 29.80 7.81
CA ALA A 224 -3.05 28.56 7.19
C ALA A 224 -4.05 27.41 7.46
N LEU A 225 -4.29 26.54 6.48
CA LEU A 225 -5.20 25.39 6.62
C LEU A 225 -4.85 24.55 7.85
N GLN A 226 -3.56 24.32 8.11
CA GLN A 226 -3.11 23.61 9.32
C GLN A 226 -3.65 24.24 10.60
N ALA A 227 -3.47 25.55 10.77
CA ALA A 227 -3.92 26.26 11.97
C ALA A 227 -5.45 26.29 12.07
N LEU A 228 -6.15 26.35 10.93
CA LEU A 228 -7.61 26.20 10.91
C LEU A 228 -8.03 24.80 11.43
N LEU A 229 -7.41 23.73 10.95
CA LEU A 229 -7.72 22.36 11.38
C LEU A 229 -7.36 22.11 12.85
N SER A 230 -6.25 22.67 13.34
CA SER A 230 -5.90 22.64 14.76
C SER A 230 -6.95 23.38 15.60
N LEU A 231 -7.37 24.57 15.17
CA LEU A 231 -8.43 25.32 15.85
C LEU A 231 -9.76 24.55 15.88
N LEU A 232 -10.14 23.90 14.77
CA LEU A 232 -11.34 23.07 14.73
C LEU A 232 -11.24 21.85 15.67
N HIS A 233 -10.04 21.27 15.82
CA HIS A 233 -9.78 20.21 16.79
C HIS A 233 -9.92 20.71 18.24
N ASP A 234 -9.42 21.92 18.53
CA ASP A 234 -9.53 22.52 19.87
C ASP A 234 -10.99 22.84 20.25
N LEU A 235 -11.83 23.20 19.26
CA LEU A 235 -13.27 23.46 19.48
C LEU A 235 -14.07 22.19 19.80
N ASP A 236 -13.68 21.03 19.24
CA ASP A 236 -14.27 19.74 19.59
C ASP A 236 -13.18 18.63 19.61
N PRO A 237 -12.59 18.34 20.78
CA PRO A 237 -11.50 17.35 20.90
C PRO A 237 -11.89 15.90 20.54
N ARG A 238 -13.18 15.64 20.26
CA ARG A 238 -13.67 14.32 19.83
C ARG A 238 -13.42 14.06 18.36
N ILE A 239 -13.22 15.09 17.55
CA ILE A 239 -12.82 14.95 16.14
C ILE A 239 -11.30 15.05 16.01
N ALA A 240 -10.74 14.39 15.00
CA ALA A 240 -9.33 14.45 14.65
C ALA A 240 -9.18 14.52 13.14
N PHE A 241 -8.19 15.30 12.69
CA PHE A 241 -7.84 15.44 11.29
C PHE A 241 -6.57 14.65 11.02
N VAL A 242 -6.64 13.69 10.11
CA VAL A 242 -5.54 12.81 9.71
C VAL A 242 -5.10 13.18 8.31
N VAL A 243 -3.80 13.35 8.14
CA VAL A 243 -3.19 13.63 6.85
C VAL A 243 -2.88 12.29 6.16
N ALA A 244 -3.60 11.99 5.08
CA ALA A 244 -3.45 10.75 4.33
C ALA A 244 -2.97 11.00 2.89
N ASP A 245 -2.52 9.94 2.22
CA ASP A 245 -2.01 10.02 0.83
C ASP A 245 -3.08 10.49 -0.19
N TYR A 246 -4.35 10.38 0.16
CA TYR A 246 -5.50 10.74 -0.68
C TYR A 246 -6.15 12.08 -0.27
N GLY A 247 -5.64 12.77 0.75
CA GLY A 247 -6.22 14.02 1.23
C GLY A 247 -6.27 14.11 2.76
N ILE A 248 -7.20 14.91 3.27
CA ILE A 248 -7.41 15.08 4.70
C ILE A 248 -8.62 14.24 5.11
N LEU A 249 -8.44 13.36 6.08
CA LEU A 249 -9.51 12.55 6.66
C LEU A 249 -9.94 13.17 7.99
N MET A 250 -11.20 13.58 8.11
CA MET A 250 -11.81 13.90 9.39
C MET A 250 -12.42 12.64 9.99
N THR A 251 -11.92 12.22 11.14
CA THR A 251 -12.33 11.01 11.87
C THR A 251 -12.54 11.32 13.35
N THR A 252 -13.00 10.37 14.15
CA THR A 252 -13.01 10.52 15.61
C THR A 252 -11.59 10.40 16.18
N ALA A 253 -11.30 11.15 17.25
CA ALA A 253 -10.02 11.12 17.95
C ALA A 253 -9.71 9.75 18.53
N GLU A 254 -10.74 9.00 18.94
CA GLU A 254 -10.60 7.63 19.41
C GLU A 254 -10.16 6.69 18.27
N LYS A 255 -10.78 6.79 17.10
CA LYS A 255 -10.42 5.98 15.93
C LYS A 255 -9.01 6.29 15.44
N ALA A 256 -8.63 7.57 15.39
CA ALA A 256 -7.26 7.98 15.04
C ALA A 256 -6.22 7.38 15.99
N ARG A 257 -6.47 7.43 17.31
CA ARG A 257 -5.58 6.83 18.32
C ARG A 257 -5.47 5.31 18.19
N ARG A 258 -6.61 4.61 18.03
CA ARG A 258 -6.63 3.15 17.86
C ARG A 258 -5.86 2.70 16.62
N SER A 259 -5.89 3.47 15.54
CA SER A 259 -5.18 3.17 14.30
C SER A 259 -3.76 3.76 14.23
N ASN A 260 -3.29 4.42 15.30
CA ASN A 260 -1.99 5.09 15.37
C ASN A 260 -1.74 6.04 14.18
N TRP A 261 -2.78 6.76 13.77
CA TRP A 261 -2.70 7.73 12.68
C TRP A 261 -2.12 9.05 13.18
N VAL A 262 -1.25 9.67 12.37
CA VAL A 262 -0.68 10.99 12.68
C VAL A 262 -1.76 12.04 12.45
N THR A 263 -2.09 12.78 13.51
CA THR A 263 -3.08 13.85 13.44
C THR A 263 -2.43 15.19 13.16
N VAL A 264 -3.20 16.17 12.67
CA VAL A 264 -2.70 17.52 12.36
C VAL A 264 -2.01 18.19 13.56
N PRO A 265 -2.55 18.15 14.80
CA PRO A 265 -1.84 18.69 15.97
C PRO A 265 -0.46 18.06 16.22
N ASP A 266 -0.29 16.77 15.92
CA ASP A 266 0.98 16.06 16.13
C ASP A 266 2.11 16.54 15.19
N PHE A 267 1.76 17.19 14.08
CA PHE A 267 2.76 17.73 13.14
C PHE A 267 3.54 18.91 13.70
N GLU A 268 2.96 19.69 14.61
CA GLU A 268 3.65 20.86 15.20
C GLU A 268 4.75 20.41 16.16
N VAL A 269 4.42 19.48 17.06
CA VAL A 269 5.35 18.96 18.08
C VAL A 269 6.61 18.34 17.46
N ARG A 270 6.48 17.72 16.27
CA ARG A 270 7.63 17.11 15.57
C ARG A 270 8.54 18.09 14.84
N ARG A 271 8.09 19.31 14.54
CA ARG A 271 8.96 20.33 13.93
C ARG A 271 9.91 20.94 14.95
N ASP A 272 9.46 21.15 16.18
CA ASP A 272 10.28 21.79 17.22
C ASP A 272 11.30 20.82 17.84
N ALA A 273 11.16 19.52 17.60
CA ALA A 273 12.05 18.47 18.08
C ALA A 273 13.22 18.14 17.12
N ARG A 274 13.39 18.89 16.03
CA ARG A 274 14.48 18.71 15.03
C ARG A 274 15.31 19.97 14.91
#